data_AF-L0PDE2-F1
#
_entry.id   AF-L0PDE2-F1
#
_cell.length_a   1.000
_cell.length_b   1.000
_cell.length_c   1.000
_cell.angle_alpha   90.00
_cell.angle_beta   90.00
_cell.angle_gamma   90.00
#
_symmetry.space_group_name_H-M   'P 1'
#
loop_
_entity.id
_entity.type
_entity.pdbx_description
1 polymer ?
#
loop_
_entity_poly.entity_id
_entity_poly.type
_entity_poly.pdbx_seq_one_letter_code
_entity_poly.pdbx_strand_id
1 'polypeptide(L)'
;IIILSLTKETYEKAGLVGKLSAFSKTRSRWNVTLDMRDSSMKKGKKGFNRILWSFENNFPKDFSFKMSALNEGDIKVIEEIVGLPTRPVHFEEYELGQIPCPSFSYPEKIYDLNLNKIIRREWAIEIYEWLALVSLRADKLKTQDNIDPYISIYHISNALKEEVITFLWSGMISCTWISNLWTSLLNIQDMNWFSLTVSGFEDSPISWENCEHGYFYGGENTYTLLRLNNNNEKHVSYNLDNIIPHFLVYEYVNSYDQ
;
A
#
# COMPACT_ATOMS: atom_id res chain seq x y z
N ILE A 1 11.53 -7.76 -15.55
CA ILE A 1 11.87 -8.79 -14.54
C ILE A 1 10.58 -9.48 -14.14
N ILE A 2 10.59 -10.81 -14.07
CA ILE A 2 9.49 -11.64 -13.53
C ILE A 2 10.06 -12.36 -12.33
N ILE A 3 9.30 -12.45 -11.24
CA ILE A 3 9.75 -13.09 -10.00
C ILE A 3 8.74 -14.14 -9.59
N LEU A 4 9.22 -15.37 -9.38
CA LEU A 4 8.41 -16.53 -9.04
C LEU A 4 8.80 -17.02 -7.66
N SER A 5 7.85 -17.08 -6.72
CA SER A 5 8.06 -17.71 -5.42
C SER A 5 7.53 -19.14 -5.44
N LEU A 6 8.45 -20.10 -5.53
CA LEU A 6 8.17 -21.51 -5.75
C LEU A 6 8.31 -22.30 -4.46
N THR A 7 7.49 -23.33 -4.30
CA THR A 7 7.71 -24.35 -3.26
C THR A 7 8.95 -25.17 -3.61
N LYS A 8 9.53 -25.87 -2.61
CA LYS A 8 10.67 -26.77 -2.83
C LYS A 8 10.50 -27.69 -4.03
N GLU A 9 9.37 -28.41 -4.06
CA GLU A 9 9.09 -29.41 -5.08
C GLU A 9 8.97 -28.77 -6.47
N THR A 10 8.24 -27.66 -6.59
CA THR A 10 8.09 -26.94 -7.86
C THR A 10 9.41 -26.36 -8.32
N TYR A 11 10.24 -25.83 -7.42
CA TYR A 11 11.56 -25.30 -7.75
C TYR A 11 12.50 -26.38 -8.29
N GLU A 12 12.60 -27.52 -7.58
CA GLU A 12 13.46 -28.65 -7.98
C GLU A 12 13.02 -29.23 -9.34
N LYS A 13 11.72 -29.33 -9.59
CA LYS A 13 11.17 -29.75 -10.89
C LYS A 13 11.39 -28.72 -11.99
N ALA A 14 11.20 -27.44 -11.69
CA ALA A 14 11.33 -26.36 -12.68
C ALA A 14 12.75 -26.27 -13.25
N GLY A 15 13.78 -26.66 -12.48
CA GLY A 15 15.16 -26.65 -12.92
C GLY A 15 15.64 -25.25 -13.31
N LEU A 16 15.10 -24.21 -12.68
CA LEU A 16 15.48 -22.82 -12.87
C LEU A 16 16.44 -22.39 -11.76
N VAL A 17 17.29 -21.40 -12.04
CA VAL A 17 18.23 -20.89 -11.04
C VAL A 17 17.49 -19.89 -10.14
N GLY A 18 17.43 -20.19 -8.84
CA GLY A 18 16.80 -19.33 -7.84
C GLY A 18 17.62 -19.26 -6.55
N LYS A 19 17.16 -18.41 -5.64
CA LYS A 19 17.73 -18.27 -4.29
C LYS A 19 16.71 -18.74 -3.25
N LEU A 20 17.19 -19.21 -2.11
CA LEU A 20 16.33 -19.52 -0.98
C LEU A 20 15.68 -18.23 -0.48
N SER A 21 14.37 -18.24 -0.21
CA SER A 21 13.71 -17.06 0.35
C SER A 21 14.21 -16.78 1.78
N ALA A 22 14.37 -15.49 2.12
CA ALA A 22 14.75 -15.02 3.45
C ALA A 22 13.75 -15.44 4.54
N PHE A 23 12.45 -15.53 4.18
CA PHE A 23 11.38 -15.92 5.11
C PHE A 23 11.21 -17.45 5.24
N SER A 24 12.02 -18.22 4.51
CA SER A 24 11.92 -19.68 4.46
C SER A 24 12.75 -20.37 5.54
N LYS A 25 12.35 -20.25 6.83
CA LYS A 25 13.03 -20.89 7.98
C LYS A 25 13.25 -22.40 7.82
N THR A 26 12.32 -23.10 7.17
CA THR A 26 12.37 -24.56 6.94
C THR A 26 12.82 -24.96 5.53
N ARG A 27 13.39 -24.03 4.75
CA ARG A 27 13.70 -24.24 3.32
C ARG A 27 12.50 -24.78 2.53
N SER A 28 11.36 -24.12 2.65
CA SER A 28 10.12 -24.45 1.96
C SER A 28 9.90 -23.63 0.68
N ARG A 29 10.56 -22.47 0.53
CA ARG A 29 10.34 -21.53 -0.58
C ARG A 29 11.63 -21.01 -1.23
N TRP A 30 11.60 -20.89 -2.56
CA TRP A 30 12.68 -20.37 -3.40
C TRP A 30 12.15 -19.28 -4.33
N ASN A 31 12.92 -18.20 -4.47
CA ASN A 31 12.62 -17.11 -5.38
C ASN A 31 13.48 -17.23 -6.64
N VAL A 32 12.80 -17.31 -7.80
CA VAL A 32 13.41 -17.34 -9.13
C VAL A 32 13.18 -15.99 -9.79
N THR A 33 14.26 -15.26 -10.06
CA THR A 33 14.22 -13.95 -10.73
C THR A 33 14.63 -14.11 -12.18
N LEU A 34 13.71 -13.79 -13.10
CA LEU A 34 13.90 -13.87 -14.53
C LEU A 34 13.98 -12.46 -15.12
N ASP A 35 15.17 -12.04 -15.54
CA ASP A 35 15.29 -10.77 -16.27
C ASP A 35 14.97 -10.96 -17.75
N MET A 36 13.70 -10.73 -18.11
CA MET A 36 13.21 -10.81 -19.49
C MET A 36 13.87 -9.80 -20.44
N ARG A 37 14.64 -8.82 -19.94
CA ARG A 37 15.37 -7.85 -20.77
C ARG A 37 16.78 -8.33 -21.13
N ASP A 38 17.26 -9.40 -20.52
CA ASP A 38 18.59 -9.96 -20.80
C ASP A 38 18.69 -10.50 -22.24
N SER A 39 19.86 -10.34 -22.85
CA SER A 39 20.16 -10.82 -24.20
C SER A 39 19.90 -12.32 -24.41
N SER A 40 20.01 -13.13 -23.35
CA SER A 40 19.75 -14.56 -23.32
C SER A 40 18.26 -14.92 -23.28
N MET A 41 17.38 -13.96 -23.00
CA MET A 41 15.91 -14.12 -22.98
C MET A 41 15.25 -13.77 -24.33
N LYS A 42 16.04 -13.53 -25.37
CA LYS A 42 15.52 -13.41 -26.74
C LYS A 42 15.05 -14.77 -27.26
N LYS A 43 13.94 -14.77 -27.99
CA LYS A 43 13.37 -15.99 -28.62
C LYS A 43 14.45 -16.75 -29.40
N GLY A 44 14.54 -18.06 -29.17
CA GLY A 44 15.52 -18.96 -29.81
C GLY A 44 16.87 -19.06 -29.11
N LYS A 45 17.14 -18.26 -28.07
CA LYS A 45 18.34 -18.42 -27.24
C LYS A 45 18.13 -19.51 -26.19
N LYS A 46 19.23 -20.11 -25.72
CA LYS A 46 19.21 -21.19 -24.73
C LYS A 46 18.52 -20.79 -23.42
N GLY A 47 18.70 -19.55 -22.96
CA GLY A 47 18.05 -19.02 -21.75
C GLY A 47 16.54 -19.02 -21.88
N PHE A 48 16.02 -18.37 -22.93
CA PHE A 48 14.59 -18.35 -23.27
C PHE A 48 14.02 -19.76 -23.42
N ASN A 49 14.66 -20.63 -24.20
CA ASN A 49 14.16 -21.98 -24.46
C ASN A 49 14.10 -22.85 -23.19
N ARG A 50 15.04 -22.67 -22.25
CA ARG A 50 15.01 -23.38 -20.96
C ARG A 50 13.81 -22.95 -20.10
N ILE A 51 13.49 -21.67 -20.08
CA ILE A 51 12.32 -21.15 -19.36
C ILE A 51 11.05 -21.67 -20.01
N LEU A 52 10.93 -21.55 -21.34
CA LEU A 52 9.77 -22.03 -22.07
C LEU A 52 9.50 -23.52 -21.81
N TRP A 53 10.54 -24.35 -21.94
CA TRP A 53 10.44 -25.78 -21.64
C TRP A 53 10.00 -26.03 -20.18
N SER A 54 10.54 -25.27 -19.23
CA SER A 54 10.16 -25.40 -17.83
C SER A 54 8.67 -25.09 -17.62
N PHE A 55 8.16 -23.98 -18.18
CA PHE A 55 6.75 -23.59 -18.10
C PHE A 55 5.81 -24.58 -18.79
N GLU A 56 6.22 -25.18 -19.90
CA GLU A 56 5.39 -26.16 -20.63
C GLU A 56 5.31 -27.53 -19.92
N ASN A 57 6.35 -27.93 -19.19
CA ASN A 57 6.49 -29.30 -18.67
C ASN A 57 6.33 -29.42 -17.15
N ASN A 58 6.70 -28.39 -16.38
CA ASN A 58 6.81 -28.48 -14.92
C ASN A 58 5.80 -27.62 -14.16
N PHE A 59 5.29 -26.56 -14.78
CA PHE A 59 4.31 -25.68 -14.16
C PHE A 59 2.88 -26.16 -14.42
N PRO A 60 1.92 -25.83 -13.54
CA PRO A 60 0.50 -26.04 -13.81
C PRO A 60 0.09 -25.38 -15.12
N LYS A 61 -0.75 -26.07 -15.90
CA LYS A 61 -1.27 -25.53 -17.17
C LYS A 61 -2.20 -24.34 -16.97
N ASP A 62 -2.92 -24.34 -15.85
CA ASP A 62 -3.86 -23.28 -15.50
C ASP A 62 -3.28 -22.43 -14.38
N PHE A 63 -3.09 -21.13 -14.66
CA PHE A 63 -2.69 -20.14 -13.67
C PHE A 63 -3.54 -18.89 -13.84
N SER A 64 -4.09 -18.40 -12.73
CA SER A 64 -4.88 -17.17 -12.72
C SER A 64 -3.98 -15.97 -12.46
N PHE A 65 -3.94 -15.03 -13.40
CA PHE A 65 -3.22 -13.77 -13.24
C PHE A 65 -4.20 -12.63 -12.98
N LYS A 66 -3.83 -11.73 -12.06
CA LYS A 66 -4.39 -10.38 -11.99
C LYS A 66 -3.42 -9.45 -12.70
N MET A 67 -3.90 -8.69 -13.66
CA MET A 67 -3.09 -7.80 -14.49
C MET A 67 -3.64 -6.39 -14.42
N SER A 68 -2.74 -5.41 -14.49
CA SER A 68 -3.05 -3.99 -14.65
C SER A 68 -2.01 -3.38 -15.57
N ALA A 69 -2.39 -2.30 -16.25
CA ALA A 69 -1.53 -1.62 -17.22
C ALA A 69 -1.34 -0.15 -16.81
N LEU A 70 -0.35 0.50 -17.42
CA LEU A 70 0.01 1.88 -17.07
C LEU A 70 -0.96 2.91 -17.68
N ASN A 71 -1.53 2.61 -18.85
CA ASN A 71 -2.44 3.48 -19.60
C ASN A 71 -3.50 2.67 -20.37
N GLU A 72 -4.54 3.34 -20.88
CA GLU A 72 -5.63 2.71 -21.63
C GLU A 72 -5.18 2.02 -22.93
N GLY A 73 -4.10 2.50 -23.57
CA GLY A 73 -3.55 1.88 -24.78
C GLY A 73 -3.00 0.48 -24.49
N ASP A 74 -2.22 0.35 -23.42
CA ASP A 74 -1.66 -0.92 -22.96
C ASP A 74 -2.77 -1.89 -22.52
N ILE A 75 -3.85 -1.36 -21.92
CA ILE A 75 -5.03 -2.16 -21.57
C ILE A 75 -5.61 -2.84 -22.81
N LYS A 76 -5.84 -2.09 -23.90
CA LYS A 76 -6.39 -2.64 -25.15
C LYS A 76 -5.50 -3.72 -25.76
N VAL A 77 -4.17 -3.53 -25.70
CA VAL A 77 -3.20 -4.53 -26.17
C VAL A 77 -3.29 -5.81 -25.34
N ILE A 78 -3.44 -5.71 -24.02
CA ILE A 78 -3.61 -6.88 -23.15
C ILE A 78 -4.94 -7.58 -23.44
N GLU A 79 -6.04 -6.85 -23.63
CA GLU A 79 -7.33 -7.43 -24.00
C GLU A 79 -7.25 -8.21 -25.32
N GLU A 80 -6.55 -7.68 -26.33
CA GLU A 80 -6.33 -8.35 -27.61
C GLU A 80 -5.49 -9.63 -27.47
N ILE A 81 -4.39 -9.58 -26.70
CA ILE A 81 -3.49 -10.72 -26.51
C ILE A 81 -4.12 -11.82 -25.66
N VAL A 82 -4.81 -11.44 -24.57
CA VAL A 82 -5.39 -12.40 -23.62
C VAL A 82 -6.77 -12.88 -24.08
N GLY A 83 -7.45 -12.11 -24.92
CA GLY A 83 -8.80 -12.42 -25.41
C GLY A 83 -9.88 -12.33 -24.32
N LEU A 84 -9.60 -11.61 -23.21
CA LEU A 84 -10.52 -11.42 -22.09
C LEU A 84 -10.78 -9.93 -21.89
N PRO A 85 -12.04 -9.52 -21.64
CA PRO A 85 -12.35 -8.13 -21.36
C PRO A 85 -11.78 -7.72 -20.00
N THR A 86 -11.40 -6.45 -19.90
CA THR A 86 -11.04 -5.85 -18.61
C THR A 86 -12.22 -5.78 -17.67
N ARG A 87 -11.91 -5.88 -16.38
CA ARG A 87 -12.89 -5.67 -15.30
C ARG A 87 -12.61 -4.32 -14.67
N PRO A 88 -13.63 -3.45 -14.52
CA PRO A 88 -13.44 -2.20 -13.82
C PRO A 88 -13.06 -2.47 -12.37
N VAL A 89 -12.30 -1.54 -11.79
CA VAL A 89 -12.04 -1.53 -10.36
C VAL A 89 -13.36 -1.32 -9.64
N HIS A 90 -13.60 -2.08 -8.58
CA HIS A 90 -14.78 -1.90 -7.74
C HIS A 90 -14.68 -0.56 -7.02
N PHE A 91 -15.72 0.26 -7.09
CA PHE A 91 -15.77 1.57 -6.46
C PHE A 91 -16.98 1.65 -5.54
N GLU A 92 -16.75 2.14 -4.34
CA GLU A 92 -17.80 2.40 -3.38
C GLU A 92 -17.58 3.76 -2.70
N GLU A 93 -18.67 4.46 -2.47
CA GLU A 93 -18.73 5.73 -1.74
C GLU A 93 -19.54 5.52 -0.47
N TYR A 94 -19.03 6.04 0.65
CA TYR A 94 -19.69 5.98 1.94
C TYR A 94 -19.66 7.33 2.62
N GLU A 95 -20.84 7.87 2.85
CA GLU A 95 -21.04 9.00 3.75
C GLU A 95 -21.16 8.47 5.17
N LEU A 96 -20.16 8.76 6.02
CA LEU A 96 -20.24 8.42 7.45
C LEU A 96 -21.11 9.43 8.22
N GLY A 97 -21.43 10.57 7.59
CA GLY A 97 -22.10 11.69 8.22
C GLY A 97 -21.17 12.44 9.18
N GLN A 98 -21.76 13.10 10.18
CA GLN A 98 -20.99 13.82 11.20
C GLN A 98 -20.42 12.85 12.24
N ILE A 99 -19.11 12.64 12.22
CA ILE A 99 -18.39 11.79 13.16
C ILE A 99 -17.38 12.60 13.99
N PRO A 100 -17.10 12.18 15.24
CA PRO A 100 -16.03 12.77 16.03
C PRO A 100 -14.68 12.53 15.36
N CYS A 101 -13.96 13.62 15.06
CA CYS A 101 -12.63 13.61 14.47
C CYS A 101 -11.58 14.02 15.52
N PRO A 102 -10.39 13.40 15.52
CA PRO A 102 -9.30 13.81 16.40
C PRO A 102 -8.80 15.21 16.03
N SER A 103 -8.03 15.83 16.92
CA SER A 103 -7.37 17.10 16.58
C SER A 103 -6.28 16.86 15.54
N PHE A 104 -6.51 17.39 14.33
CA PHE A 104 -5.50 17.43 13.27
C PHE A 104 -4.44 18.53 13.49
N SER A 105 -4.40 19.18 14.66
CA SER A 105 -3.38 20.18 14.95
C SER A 105 -2.03 19.51 15.17
N TYR A 106 -1.05 19.82 14.31
CA TYR A 106 0.28 19.25 14.43
C TYR A 106 0.96 19.70 15.74
N PRO A 107 1.57 18.80 16.53
CA PRO A 107 2.20 19.16 17.81
C PRO A 107 3.30 20.21 17.65
N GLU A 108 3.28 21.22 18.52
CA GLU A 108 4.30 22.28 18.54
C GLU A 108 5.71 21.74 18.85
N LYS A 109 6.74 22.43 18.36
CA LYS A 109 8.13 22.04 18.62
C LYS A 109 8.49 22.34 20.08
N ILE A 110 8.77 21.29 20.84
CA ILE A 110 9.37 21.37 22.18
C ILE A 110 10.89 21.29 22.06
N TYR A 111 11.62 21.96 22.97
CA TYR A 111 13.08 22.01 23.02
C TYR A 111 13.76 20.64 23.22
N ASP A 112 13.12 19.72 23.95
CA ASP A 112 13.63 18.36 24.13
C ASP A 112 13.32 17.50 22.88
N LEU A 113 14.38 17.13 22.16
CA LEU A 113 14.29 16.36 20.91
C LEU A 113 13.68 14.96 21.10
N ASN A 114 13.97 14.30 22.22
CA ASN A 114 13.45 12.94 22.48
C ASN A 114 11.95 13.00 22.79
N LEU A 115 11.56 13.92 23.66
CA LEU A 115 10.15 14.13 24.00
C LEU A 115 9.33 14.58 22.79
N ASN A 116 9.89 15.46 21.96
CA ASN A 116 9.27 15.92 20.72
C ASN A 116 8.99 14.75 19.75
N LYS A 117 9.95 13.83 19.59
CA LYS A 117 9.77 12.62 18.76
C LYS A 117 8.66 11.72 19.29
N ILE A 118 8.57 11.52 20.61
CA ILE A 118 7.54 10.69 21.24
C ILE A 118 6.16 11.31 21.02
N ILE A 119 5.99 12.60 21.31
CA ILE A 119 4.70 13.30 21.17
C ILE A 119 4.18 13.22 19.73
N ARG A 120 5.06 13.45 18.74
CA ARG A 120 4.69 13.35 17.32
C ARG A 120 4.30 11.95 16.92
N ARG A 121 4.98 10.94 17.46
CA ARG A 121 4.66 9.54 17.20
C ARG A 121 3.29 9.17 17.76
N GLU A 122 3.02 9.51 19.02
CA GLU A 122 1.73 9.25 19.66
C GLU A 122 0.58 9.93 18.90
N TRP A 123 0.76 11.21 18.52
CA TRP A 123 -0.20 11.94 17.69
C TRP A 123 -0.45 11.27 16.34
N ALA A 124 0.60 10.82 15.65
CA ALA A 124 0.46 10.14 14.37
C ALA A 124 -0.24 8.77 14.52
N ILE A 125 0.05 8.03 15.60
CA ILE A 125 -0.60 6.76 15.92
C ILE A 125 -2.09 6.98 16.20
N GLU A 126 -2.45 7.98 16.99
CA GLU A 126 -3.85 8.31 17.29
C GLU A 126 -4.66 8.60 16.02
N ILE A 127 -4.08 9.40 15.10
CA ILE A 127 -4.72 9.68 13.81
C ILE A 127 -4.80 8.41 12.95
N TYR A 128 -3.73 7.61 12.90
CA TYR A 128 -3.71 6.37 12.11
C TYR A 128 -4.76 5.37 12.59
N GLU A 129 -4.88 5.18 13.91
CA GLU A 129 -5.90 4.33 14.52
C GLU A 129 -7.31 4.83 14.22
N TRP A 130 -7.53 6.15 14.29
CA TRP A 130 -8.80 6.75 13.91
C TRP A 130 -9.13 6.50 12.43
N LEU A 131 -8.18 6.71 11.52
CA LEU A 131 -8.34 6.44 10.09
C LEU A 131 -8.63 4.95 9.82
N ALA A 132 -8.03 4.05 10.59
CA ALA A 132 -8.32 2.63 10.52
C ALA A 132 -9.78 2.33 10.94
N LEU A 133 -10.29 2.96 12.01
CA LEU A 133 -11.69 2.83 12.41
C LEU A 133 -12.66 3.39 11.36
N VAL A 134 -12.30 4.50 10.72
CA VAL A 134 -13.06 5.08 9.59
C VAL A 134 -13.12 4.07 8.44
N SER A 135 -11.98 3.47 8.09
CA SER A 135 -11.86 2.48 7.01
C SER A 135 -12.67 1.22 7.29
N LEU A 136 -12.73 0.79 8.56
CA LEU A 136 -13.56 -0.32 9.03
C LEU A 136 -15.05 0.03 9.15
N ARG A 137 -15.42 1.30 8.94
CA ARG A 137 -16.78 1.83 9.14
C ARG A 137 -17.31 1.48 10.52
N ALA A 138 -16.43 1.54 11.53
CA ALA A 138 -16.74 1.09 12.86
C ALA A 138 -17.92 1.88 13.44
N ASP A 139 -18.95 1.17 13.93
CA ASP A 139 -20.13 1.79 14.55
C ASP A 139 -19.77 2.72 15.70
N LYS A 140 -18.60 2.48 16.31
CA LYS A 140 -18.01 3.31 17.37
C LYS A 140 -17.90 4.79 17.01
N LEU A 141 -17.70 5.12 15.73
CA LEU A 141 -17.63 6.52 15.29
C LEU A 141 -19.02 7.19 15.27
N LYS A 142 -20.10 6.41 15.31
CA LYS A 142 -21.48 6.91 15.31
C LYS A 142 -22.10 6.91 16.70
N THR A 143 -21.74 5.95 17.54
CA THR A 143 -22.31 5.80 18.88
C THR A 143 -21.59 6.69 19.89
N GLN A 144 -22.31 7.69 20.42
CA GLN A 144 -21.83 8.49 21.54
C GLN A 144 -21.84 7.64 22.82
N ASP A 145 -20.64 7.27 23.29
CA ASP A 145 -20.26 7.11 24.70
C ASP A 145 -21.07 6.18 25.63
N ASN A 146 -21.73 5.14 25.12
CA ASN A 146 -22.40 4.15 25.98
C ASN A 146 -21.92 2.72 25.74
N ILE A 147 -20.65 2.55 25.38
CA ILE A 147 -19.99 1.24 25.27
C ILE A 147 -19.27 0.99 26.60
N ASP A 148 -19.47 -0.19 27.17
CA ASP A 148 -18.77 -0.62 28.38
C ASP A 148 -17.25 -0.52 28.16
N PRO A 149 -16.49 0.18 29.04
CA PRO A 149 -15.03 0.25 28.96
C PRO A 149 -14.33 -1.12 28.95
N TYR A 150 -14.98 -2.17 29.47
CA TYR A 150 -14.50 -3.55 29.35
C TYR A 150 -14.48 -4.05 27.90
N ILE A 151 -15.39 -3.57 27.05
CA ILE A 151 -15.51 -3.94 25.64
C ILE A 151 -14.58 -3.08 24.77
N SER A 152 -14.46 -1.78 25.04
CA SER A 152 -13.58 -0.92 24.26
C SER A 152 -13.12 0.34 25.00
N ILE A 153 -11.81 0.47 25.16
CA ILE A 153 -11.16 1.62 25.82
C ILE A 153 -10.87 2.81 24.90
N TYR A 154 -10.96 2.61 23.58
CA TYR A 154 -10.62 3.67 22.63
C TYR A 154 -11.60 4.85 22.79
N HIS A 155 -11.08 6.07 22.84
CA HIS A 155 -11.88 7.28 22.97
C HIS A 155 -11.14 8.42 22.29
N ILE A 156 -11.86 9.35 21.69
CA ILE A 156 -11.27 10.49 21.00
C ILE A 156 -11.37 11.69 21.94
N SER A 157 -10.23 12.19 22.39
CA SER A 157 -10.18 13.39 23.23
C SER A 157 -10.37 14.64 22.37
N ASN A 158 -11.18 15.61 22.82
CA ASN A 158 -11.42 16.89 22.12
C ASN A 158 -11.95 16.76 20.68
N ALA A 159 -12.91 15.85 20.46
CA ALA A 159 -13.42 15.60 19.13
C ALA A 159 -14.31 16.74 18.59
N LEU A 160 -13.94 17.30 17.44
CA LEU A 160 -14.85 18.11 16.64
C LEU A 160 -15.65 17.19 15.71
N LYS A 161 -16.95 17.47 15.55
CA LYS A 161 -17.78 16.74 14.61
C LYS A 161 -17.58 17.32 13.22
N GLU A 162 -17.06 16.52 12.31
CA GLU A 162 -16.91 16.88 10.90
C GLU A 162 -17.65 15.86 10.04
N GLU A 163 -18.10 16.31 8.87
CA GLU A 163 -18.71 15.44 7.88
C GLU A 163 -17.62 14.72 7.09
N VAL A 164 -17.63 13.38 7.14
CA VAL A 164 -16.59 12.55 6.54
C VAL A 164 -17.18 11.65 5.47
N ILE A 165 -16.60 11.73 4.28
CA ILE A 165 -16.90 10.87 3.13
C ILE A 165 -15.69 9.99 2.87
N THR A 166 -15.93 8.69 2.68
CA THR A 166 -14.89 7.70 2.37
C THR A 166 -15.14 7.11 0.99
N PHE A 167 -14.09 7.09 0.18
CA PHE A 167 -14.08 6.44 -1.14
C PHE A 167 -13.20 5.20 -1.09
N LEU A 168 -13.74 4.07 -1.55
CA LEU A 168 -13.03 2.79 -1.59
C LEU A 168 -12.91 2.31 -3.03
N TRP A 169 -11.67 2.14 -3.49
CA TRP A 169 -11.37 1.44 -4.74
C TRP A 169 -10.76 0.08 -4.42
N SER A 170 -11.32 -0.99 -4.97
CA SER A 170 -10.90 -2.38 -4.74
C SER A 170 -10.65 -3.12 -6.04
N GLY A 171 -9.43 -3.61 -6.24
CA GLY A 171 -9.05 -4.33 -7.46
C GLY A 171 -7.54 -4.32 -7.72
N MET A 172 -7.15 -4.56 -8.96
CA MET A 172 -5.76 -4.46 -9.40
C MET A 172 -5.48 -3.02 -9.86
N ILE A 173 -5.05 -2.17 -8.94
CA ILE A 173 -4.82 -0.75 -9.17
C ILE A 173 -3.33 -0.50 -9.44
N SER A 174 -3.01 0.29 -10.47
CA SER A 174 -1.62 0.63 -10.80
C SER A 174 -1.07 1.76 -9.91
N CYS A 175 0.23 1.73 -9.64
CA CYS A 175 0.89 2.80 -8.87
C CYS A 175 0.80 4.16 -9.57
N THR A 176 0.76 4.19 -10.90
CA THR A 176 0.59 5.43 -11.66
C THR A 176 -0.78 6.05 -11.42
N TRP A 177 -1.83 5.24 -11.35
CA TRP A 177 -3.17 5.73 -11.01
C TRP A 177 -3.22 6.30 -9.59
N ILE A 178 -2.64 5.60 -8.61
CA ILE A 178 -2.57 6.06 -7.21
C ILE A 178 -1.80 7.38 -7.10
N SER A 179 -0.67 7.50 -7.79
CA SER A 179 0.12 8.73 -7.81
C SER A 179 -0.65 9.89 -8.44
N ASN A 180 -1.34 9.67 -9.56
CA ASN A 180 -2.16 10.69 -10.21
C ASN A 180 -3.35 11.13 -9.34
N LEU A 181 -3.98 10.18 -8.63
CA LEU A 181 -5.03 10.48 -7.66
C LEU A 181 -4.49 11.39 -6.55
N TRP A 182 -3.35 11.02 -5.95
CA TRP A 182 -2.72 11.82 -4.90
C TRP A 182 -2.38 13.24 -5.38
N THR A 183 -1.77 13.39 -6.57
CA THR A 183 -1.49 14.70 -7.17
C THR A 183 -2.78 15.51 -7.41
N SER A 184 -3.86 14.85 -7.84
CA SER A 184 -5.15 15.52 -8.05
C SER A 184 -5.76 16.01 -6.73
N LEU A 185 -5.68 15.20 -5.67
CA LEU A 185 -6.13 15.57 -4.33
C LEU A 185 -5.34 16.75 -3.75
N LEU A 186 -4.01 16.80 -3.98
CA LEU A 186 -3.17 17.91 -3.56
C LEU A 186 -3.55 19.26 -4.18
N ASN A 187 -4.20 19.26 -5.34
CA ASN A 187 -4.65 20.49 -6.02
C ASN A 187 -5.96 21.04 -5.44
N ILE A 188 -6.64 20.31 -4.54
CA ILE A 188 -7.89 20.76 -3.91
C ILE A 188 -7.56 21.70 -2.75
N GLN A 189 -8.00 22.96 -2.85
CA GLN A 189 -7.68 24.01 -1.85
C GLN A 189 -8.71 24.09 -0.71
N ASP A 190 -9.96 23.74 -0.96
CA ASP A 190 -11.09 23.99 -0.05
C ASP A 190 -11.34 22.87 0.98
N MET A 191 -10.41 21.92 1.11
CA MET A 191 -10.51 20.83 2.09
C MET A 191 -9.59 21.08 3.29
N ASN A 192 -10.12 20.87 4.50
CA ASN A 192 -9.35 21.00 5.75
C ASN A 192 -8.28 19.90 5.87
N TRP A 193 -8.62 18.69 5.45
CA TRP A 193 -7.71 17.55 5.43
C TRP A 193 -8.22 16.51 4.42
N PHE A 194 -7.33 15.62 4.01
CA PHE A 194 -7.72 14.37 3.36
C PHE A 194 -6.65 13.31 3.61
N SER A 195 -7.07 12.04 3.63
CA SER A 195 -6.19 10.90 3.80
C SER A 195 -6.31 9.93 2.64
N LEU A 196 -5.19 9.33 2.25
CA LEU A 196 -5.14 8.25 1.28
C LEU A 196 -4.44 7.05 1.91
N THR A 197 -5.19 5.98 2.14
CA THR A 197 -4.67 4.69 2.60
C THR A 197 -4.63 3.73 1.42
N VAL A 198 -3.48 3.11 1.21
CA VAL A 198 -3.28 2.12 0.15
C VAL A 198 -2.79 0.84 0.78
N SER A 199 -3.49 -0.26 0.49
CA SER A 199 -3.13 -1.61 0.93
C SER A 199 -2.83 -2.48 -0.30
N GLY A 200 -1.65 -3.07 -0.33
CA GLY A 200 -1.25 -4.06 -1.33
C GLY A 200 -1.77 -5.47 -1.03
N PHE A 201 -1.42 -6.42 -1.89
CA PHE A 201 -1.80 -7.83 -1.71
C PHE A 201 -0.90 -8.52 -0.68
N GLU A 202 -1.51 -9.32 0.21
CA GLU A 202 -0.79 -10.15 1.20
C GLU A 202 0.09 -11.20 0.51
N ASP A 203 -0.41 -11.82 -0.56
CA ASP A 203 0.29 -12.86 -1.33
C ASP A 203 1.25 -12.29 -2.40
N SER A 204 1.89 -11.15 -2.12
CA SER A 204 2.96 -10.61 -2.96
C SER A 204 4.31 -11.21 -2.53
N PRO A 205 5.12 -11.80 -3.44
CA PRO A 205 6.41 -12.38 -3.07
C PRO A 205 7.48 -11.32 -2.75
N ILE A 206 7.35 -10.14 -3.36
CA ILE A 206 8.24 -9.01 -3.21
C ILE A 206 7.40 -7.74 -3.09
N SER A 207 7.80 -6.86 -2.20
CA SER A 207 7.16 -5.57 -1.97
C SER A 207 8.18 -4.43 -2.03
N TRP A 208 8.14 -3.51 -1.07
CA TRP A 208 8.91 -2.28 -1.01
C TRP A 208 10.40 -2.50 -1.24
N GLU A 209 11.01 -1.61 -2.01
CA GLU A 209 12.46 -1.62 -2.32
C GLU A 209 13.01 -2.95 -2.90
N ASN A 210 12.14 -3.79 -3.48
CA ASN A 210 12.46 -5.16 -3.89
C ASN A 210 12.81 -6.11 -2.73
N CYS A 211 12.35 -5.81 -1.52
CA CYS A 211 12.44 -6.71 -0.38
C CYS A 211 11.46 -7.86 -0.54
N GLU A 212 11.88 -9.06 -0.14
CA GLU A 212 10.98 -10.19 -0.06
C GLU A 212 9.88 -9.89 0.98
N HIS A 213 8.66 -10.37 0.72
CA HIS A 213 7.51 -10.17 1.60
C HIS A 213 7.03 -11.53 2.12
N GLY A 214 6.88 -11.64 3.45
CA GLY A 214 6.47 -12.88 4.10
C GLY A 214 5.03 -12.79 4.62
N TYR A 215 4.16 -13.70 4.20
CA TYR A 215 2.74 -13.76 4.64
C TYR A 215 2.55 -13.73 6.18
N PHE A 216 3.48 -14.31 6.95
CA PHE A 216 3.37 -14.39 8.41
C PHE A 216 3.70 -13.08 9.16
N TYR A 217 4.20 -12.07 8.46
CA TYR A 217 4.57 -10.77 9.02
C TYR A 217 3.69 -9.70 8.34
N GLY A 218 2.44 -9.61 8.78
CA GLY A 218 1.44 -8.72 8.19
C GLY A 218 1.77 -7.23 8.34
N GLY A 219 1.30 -6.42 7.39
CA GLY A 219 1.34 -4.94 7.45
C GLY A 219 2.31 -4.27 6.49
N GLU A 220 3.25 -5.00 5.90
CA GLU A 220 4.36 -4.46 5.09
C GLU A 220 3.92 -3.83 3.76
N ASN A 221 2.68 -4.01 3.31
CA ASN A 221 2.19 -3.46 2.04
C ASN A 221 1.14 -2.37 2.20
N THR A 222 0.95 -1.82 3.41
CA THR A 222 0.00 -0.74 3.66
C THR A 222 0.72 0.55 4.05
N TYR A 223 0.33 1.65 3.41
CA TYR A 223 0.80 2.99 3.77
C TYR A 223 -0.37 3.96 3.80
N THR A 224 -0.24 4.99 4.64
CA THR A 224 -1.26 6.06 4.75
C THR A 224 -0.61 7.42 4.64
N LEU A 225 -1.11 8.21 3.71
CA LEU A 225 -0.74 9.59 3.47
C LEU A 225 -1.84 10.49 4.04
N LEU A 226 -1.45 11.56 4.73
CA LEU A 226 -2.39 12.57 5.23
C LEU A 226 -1.90 13.95 4.82
N ARG A 227 -2.80 14.72 4.22
CA ARG A 227 -2.62 16.14 3.97
C ARG A 227 -3.49 16.91 4.93
N LEU A 228 -2.87 17.87 5.63
CA LEU A 228 -3.54 18.83 6.49
C LEU A 228 -3.47 20.23 5.85
N ASN A 229 -4.52 21.02 5.99
CA ASN A 229 -4.53 22.41 5.54
C ASN A 229 -4.02 23.31 6.67
N ASN A 230 -2.81 23.84 6.53
CA ASN A 230 -2.28 24.81 7.48
C ASN A 230 -2.94 26.17 7.22
N ASN A 231 -4.00 26.50 7.96
CA ASN A 231 -4.58 27.85 7.95
C ASN A 231 -3.64 28.94 8.52
N ASN A 232 -2.41 28.60 8.93
CA ASN A 232 -1.44 29.51 9.55
C ASN A 232 -0.34 30.04 8.61
N GLU A 233 -0.40 29.79 7.31
CA GLU A 233 0.67 30.21 6.36
C GLU A 233 0.29 31.42 5.49
N LYS A 234 -0.30 32.46 6.07
CA LYS A 234 -0.41 33.76 5.36
C LYS A 234 0.91 34.52 5.24
N HIS A 235 2.01 34.08 5.86
CA HIS A 235 3.31 34.73 5.75
C HIS A 235 4.49 33.77 5.92
N VAL A 236 4.82 32.96 4.90
CA VAL A 236 6.21 32.51 4.73
C VAL A 236 6.57 32.57 3.25
N SER A 237 7.39 33.56 2.92
CA SER A 237 8.04 33.76 1.64
C SER A 237 8.80 32.52 1.19
N TYR A 238 8.65 32.17 -0.09
CA TYR A 238 9.42 31.19 -0.85
C TYR A 238 10.90 31.11 -0.43
N ASN A 239 11.21 30.09 0.37
CA ASN A 239 12.54 29.52 0.51
C ASN A 239 12.37 28.03 0.21
N LEU A 240 13.13 27.53 -0.77
CA LEU A 240 13.09 26.17 -1.30
C LEU A 240 13.43 25.05 -0.28
N ASP A 241 13.66 25.40 0.98
CA ASP A 241 13.97 24.47 2.08
C ASP A 241 12.81 24.28 3.09
N ASN A 242 11.65 24.93 2.88
CA ASN A 242 10.45 24.78 3.72
C ASN A 242 9.29 24.19 2.92
N ILE A 243 9.47 22.99 2.38
CA ILE A 243 8.37 22.21 1.83
C ILE A 243 7.50 21.75 3.00
N ILE A 244 6.27 22.28 3.04
CA ILE A 244 5.18 21.89 3.94
C ILE A 244 5.17 20.35 4.06
N PRO A 245 5.13 19.75 5.25
CA PRO A 245 5.28 18.31 5.32
C PRO A 245 3.97 17.67 4.87
N HIS A 246 3.98 17.09 3.68
CA HIS A 246 3.08 15.98 3.39
C HIS A 246 3.46 14.87 4.38
N PHE A 247 2.64 14.66 5.40
CA PHE A 247 2.96 13.69 6.43
C PHE A 247 2.63 12.29 5.91
N LEU A 248 3.68 11.47 5.77
CA LEU A 248 3.56 10.01 5.82
C LEU A 248 3.16 9.68 7.25
N VAL A 249 1.89 9.36 7.47
CA VAL A 249 1.38 9.08 8.83
C VAL A 249 1.91 7.76 9.34
N TYR A 250 2.13 6.80 8.44
CA TYR A 250 2.67 5.50 8.79
C TYR A 250 3.32 4.83 7.57
N GLU A 251 4.55 4.40 7.75
CA GLU A 251 5.26 3.47 6.88
C GLU A 251 5.79 2.35 7.78
N TYR A 252 5.27 1.14 7.60
CA TYR A 252 5.88 -0.04 8.21
C TYR A 252 6.99 -0.53 7.29
N VAL A 253 8.19 0.05 7.42
CA VAL A 253 9.39 -0.57 6.87
C VAL A 253 9.86 -1.57 7.91
N ASN A 254 9.74 -2.87 7.60
CA ASN A 254 10.37 -3.89 8.41
C ASN A 254 11.87 -3.78 8.20
N SER A 255 12.56 -3.02 9.06
CA SER A 255 14.01 -3.01 9.14
C SER A 255 14.46 -4.29 9.84
N TYR A 256 14.35 -5.41 9.13
CA TYR A 256 15.28 -6.50 9.43
C TYR A 256 16.64 -6.04 8.93
N ASP A 257 17.56 -5.83 9.88
CA ASP A 257 18.99 -5.78 9.60
C ASP A 257 19.32 -6.89 8.59
N GLN A 258 19.68 -6.47 7.37
CA GLN A 258 20.40 -7.32 6.42
C GLN A 258 21.86 -7.44 6.86
#